data_AF-A0A350BRU6-F1
#
_entry.id   AF-A0A350BRU6-F1
#
_cell.length_a   1.000
_cell.length_b   1.000
_cell.length_c   1.000
_cell.angle_alpha   90.00
_cell.angle_beta   90.00
_cell.angle_gamma   90.00
#
_symmetry.space_group_name_H-M   'P 1'
#
loop_
_entity.id
_entity.type
_entity.pdbx_description
1 polymer ?
#
loop_
_entity_poly.entity_id
_entity_poly.type
_entity_poly.pdbx_seq_one_letter_code
_entity_poly.pdbx_strand_id
1 'polypeptide(L)'
;QANKRIVEIVLMSRNSPETGIRMLNSITLHELDITRVALSGGEPLAPYIDAYDIDLFLSKDDKDVQTVIDSRACAAASIYAPPKSFNPKDNRVKIAFDADAVLFSDESEHRYKTEGIDAFLKHEKENEDNPLKKGPFAELLIKLSRIQEHLPTTIELSPLRLSIVTARSAPSHMRVIKTLRKWGVYVDEVYFMGGLSKDKVLEAFGAHIFFDDQEAHLEVTSKVVPSGKVPYNSSSPMNAIEKKSKPKQS
;
A
#
# COMPACT_ATOMS: atom_id res chain seq x y z
N GLN A 1 9.62 16.34 -21.60
CA GLN A 1 10.27 15.03 -21.83
C GLN A 1 11.18 14.75 -20.66
N ALA A 2 10.93 13.67 -19.91
CA ALA A 2 11.49 13.42 -18.58
C ALA A 2 13.01 13.15 -18.60
N ASN A 3 13.80 14.22 -18.63
CA ASN A 3 15.25 14.19 -18.41
C ASN A 3 15.60 14.46 -16.93
N LYS A 4 14.60 14.38 -16.04
CA LYS A 4 14.69 14.67 -14.61
C LYS A 4 14.17 13.46 -13.86
N ARG A 5 14.93 13.01 -12.85
CA ARG A 5 14.55 11.92 -11.95
C ARG A 5 13.20 12.25 -11.29
N ILE A 6 12.20 11.40 -11.53
CA ILE A 6 10.82 11.56 -11.03
C ILE A 6 10.54 10.77 -9.76
N VAL A 7 11.39 9.77 -9.45
CA VAL A 7 11.32 8.95 -8.24
C VAL A 7 12.70 8.90 -7.61
N GLU A 8 12.77 9.19 -6.32
CA GLU A 8 13.98 9.10 -5.51
C GLU A 8 13.80 8.00 -4.46
N ILE A 9 14.86 7.25 -4.21
CA ILE A 9 14.87 6.23 -3.16
C ILE A 9 15.79 6.73 -2.04
N VAL A 10 15.22 6.88 -0.84
CA VAL A 10 15.97 7.23 0.36
C VAL A 10 16.11 5.99 1.22
N LEU A 11 17.34 5.54 1.47
CA LEU A 11 17.58 4.44 2.38
C LEU A 11 17.81 4.98 3.79
N MET A 12 16.87 4.74 4.69
CA MET A 12 16.94 5.18 6.08
C MET A 12 17.29 4.00 7.00
N SER A 13 18.21 4.19 7.93
CA SER A 13 18.61 3.18 8.91
C SER A 13 18.82 3.80 10.27
N ARG A 14 18.45 3.05 11.32
CA ARG A 14 18.79 3.38 12.69
C ARG A 14 20.25 3.08 13.06
N ASN A 15 21.04 2.53 12.13
CA ASN A 15 22.46 2.31 12.36
C ASN A 15 23.21 3.64 12.53
N SER A 16 24.34 3.60 13.23
CA SER A 16 25.29 4.71 13.26
C SER A 16 26.03 4.83 11.91
N PRO A 17 26.61 6.01 11.60
CA PRO A 17 27.48 6.18 10.44
C PRO A 17 28.56 5.09 10.29
N GLU A 18 29.23 4.74 11.39
CA GLU A 18 30.30 3.73 11.41
C GLU A 18 29.79 2.32 11.07
N THR A 19 28.59 1.96 11.55
CA THR A 19 27.99 0.63 11.32
C THR A 19 27.21 0.55 10.00
N GLY A 20 26.86 1.71 9.43
CA GLY A 20 26.14 1.84 8.17
C GLY A 20 26.99 1.54 6.93
N ILE A 21 28.32 1.49 7.04
CA ILE A 21 29.24 1.29 5.90
C ILE A 21 28.93 0.01 5.13
N ARG A 22 28.55 -1.09 5.81
CA ARG A 22 28.18 -2.35 5.14
C ARG A 22 27.00 -2.16 4.16
N MET A 23 26.05 -1.33 4.52
CA MET A 23 24.88 -1.01 3.69
C MET A 23 25.32 -0.19 2.47
N LEU A 24 26.17 0.82 2.66
CA LEU A 24 26.71 1.65 1.57
C LEU A 24 27.55 0.83 0.57
N ASN A 25 28.35 -0.10 1.09
CA ASN A 25 29.12 -1.04 0.26
C ASN A 25 28.20 -1.94 -0.55
N SER A 26 27.05 -2.36 0.01
CA SER A 26 26.06 -3.17 -0.70
C SER A 26 25.38 -2.39 -1.83
N ILE A 27 25.04 -1.11 -1.60
CA ILE A 27 24.53 -0.22 -2.66
C ILE A 27 25.52 -0.16 -3.83
N THR A 28 26.81 0.05 -3.53
CA THR A 28 27.86 0.14 -4.54
C THR A 28 28.08 -1.18 -5.27
N LEU A 29 28.18 -2.29 -4.52
CA LEU A 29 28.42 -3.64 -5.06
C LEU A 29 27.32 -4.09 -6.02
N HIS A 30 26.06 -3.74 -5.72
CA HIS A 30 24.90 -4.09 -6.54
C HIS A 30 24.52 -3.00 -7.56
N GLU A 31 25.34 -1.95 -7.70
CA GLU A 31 25.14 -0.84 -8.63
C GLU A 31 23.74 -0.20 -8.50
N LEU A 32 23.24 -0.10 -7.26
CA LEU A 32 21.93 0.47 -6.99
C LEU A 32 21.99 2.00 -7.10
N ASP A 33 21.12 2.59 -7.91
CA ASP A 33 20.96 4.04 -8.04
C ASP A 33 20.23 4.65 -6.81
N ILE A 34 20.86 4.56 -5.64
CA ILE A 34 20.39 5.15 -4.39
C ILE A 34 21.34 6.29 -4.05
N THR A 35 20.85 7.53 -4.15
CA THR A 35 21.69 8.72 -3.93
C THR A 35 21.53 9.34 -2.54
N ARG A 36 20.53 8.90 -1.77
CA ARG A 36 20.19 9.45 -0.45
C ARG A 36 20.16 8.37 0.62
N VAL A 37 20.88 8.64 1.71
CA VAL A 37 20.94 7.76 2.87
C VAL A 37 20.81 8.58 4.15
N ALA A 38 20.04 8.09 5.11
CA ALA A 38 19.94 8.65 6.46
C ALA A 38 20.34 7.60 7.50
N LEU A 39 21.24 7.96 8.42
CA LEU A 39 21.72 7.10 9.49
C LEU A 39 21.46 7.81 10.83
N SER A 40 20.46 7.35 11.58
CA SER A 40 19.97 8.05 12.78
C SER A 40 20.64 7.64 14.09
N GLY A 41 21.58 6.69 14.08
CA GLY A 41 22.36 6.32 15.27
C GLY A 41 21.54 5.76 16.44
N GLY A 42 20.37 5.18 16.16
CA GLY A 42 19.47 4.58 17.14
C GLY A 42 18.14 5.33 17.27
N GLU A 43 18.09 6.58 16.83
CA GLU A 43 16.90 7.42 16.94
C GLU A 43 15.77 6.96 15.99
N PRO A 44 14.49 7.14 16.36
CA PRO A 44 13.35 6.84 15.49
C PRO A 44 13.44 7.55 14.14
N LEU A 45 12.95 6.89 13.08
CA LEU A 45 13.02 7.45 11.72
C LEU A 45 11.82 8.35 11.38
N ALA A 46 10.70 8.17 12.08
CA ALA A 46 9.45 8.89 11.80
C ALA A 46 9.59 10.43 11.72
N PRO A 47 10.38 11.12 12.58
CA PRO A 47 10.55 12.57 12.48
C PRO A 47 11.22 13.05 11.19
N TYR A 48 11.96 12.19 10.49
CA TYR A 48 12.67 12.54 9.28
C TYR A 48 11.84 12.33 8.01
N ILE A 49 10.68 11.68 8.11
CA ILE A 49 9.81 11.38 6.97
C ILE A 49 9.35 12.66 6.27
N ASP A 50 8.91 13.65 7.05
CA ASP A 50 8.51 14.97 6.52
C ASP A 50 9.72 15.74 5.97
N ALA A 51 10.88 15.65 6.62
CA ALA A 51 12.09 16.37 6.20
C ALA A 51 12.66 15.89 4.85
N TYR A 52 12.32 14.67 4.44
CA TYR A 52 12.73 14.08 3.16
C TYR A 52 11.61 14.09 2.11
N ASP A 53 10.45 14.71 2.40
CA ASP A 53 9.27 14.74 1.53
C ASP A 53 8.87 13.32 1.05
N ILE A 54 8.89 12.34 1.97
CA ILE A 54 8.62 10.94 1.65
C ILE A 54 7.14 10.74 1.33
N ASP A 55 6.84 10.07 0.20
CA ASP A 55 5.48 9.71 -0.21
C ASP A 55 5.05 8.30 0.21
N LEU A 56 6.01 7.40 0.39
CA LEU A 56 5.82 6.01 0.81
C LEU A 56 6.95 5.59 1.75
N PHE A 57 6.61 5.24 2.99
CA PHE A 57 7.53 4.72 3.98
C PHE A 57 7.35 3.20 4.17
N LEU A 58 8.41 2.43 3.89
CA LEU A 58 8.43 0.97 4.05
C LEU A 58 9.47 0.58 5.09
N SER A 59 9.05 -0.17 6.11
CA SER A 59 9.95 -0.58 7.20
C SER A 59 9.58 -1.95 7.77
N LYS A 60 10.51 -2.59 8.46
CA LYS A 60 10.24 -3.77 9.31
C LYS A 60 10.01 -3.40 10.79
N ASP A 61 10.18 -2.13 11.15
CA ASP A 61 9.91 -1.63 12.49
C ASP A 61 8.46 -1.12 12.55
N ASP A 62 7.58 -1.95 13.11
CA ASP A 62 6.14 -1.64 13.23
C ASP A 62 5.88 -0.37 14.04
N LYS A 63 6.77 0.03 14.97
CA LYS A 63 6.59 1.25 15.76
C LYS A 63 6.81 2.50 14.91
N ASP A 64 7.84 2.48 14.07
CA ASP A 64 8.06 3.59 13.11
C ASP A 64 6.89 3.67 12.12
N VAL A 65 6.46 2.53 11.56
CA VAL A 65 5.32 2.49 10.64
C VAL A 65 4.05 3.04 11.29
N GLN A 66 3.72 2.58 12.50
CA GLN A 66 2.54 3.07 13.24
C GLN A 66 2.64 4.57 13.51
N THR A 67 3.81 5.07 13.88
CA THR A 67 4.02 6.51 14.13
C THR A 67 3.74 7.34 12.87
N VAL A 68 4.16 6.86 11.70
CA VAL A 68 3.90 7.53 10.41
C VAL A 68 2.42 7.47 10.00
N ILE A 69 1.75 6.34 10.23
CA ILE A 69 0.31 6.20 10.00
C ILE A 69 -0.49 7.14 10.93
N ASP A 70 -0.08 7.25 12.19
CA ASP A 70 -0.76 8.07 13.18
C ASP A 70 -0.58 9.56 12.93
N SER A 71 0.62 9.97 12.48
CA SER A 71 0.90 11.36 12.10
C SER A 71 0.26 11.76 10.76
N ARG A 72 -0.12 10.79 9.92
CA ARG A 72 -0.61 11.00 8.54
C ARG A 72 0.40 11.73 7.64
N ALA A 73 1.69 11.59 7.94
CA ALA A 73 2.77 12.19 7.16
C ALA A 73 2.78 11.67 5.72
N CYS A 74 2.72 10.35 5.55
CA CYS A 74 2.65 9.71 4.23
C CYS A 74 2.03 8.31 4.31
N ALA A 75 1.92 7.62 3.17
CA ALA A 75 1.55 6.21 3.14
C ALA A 75 2.67 5.38 3.78
N ALA A 76 2.32 4.45 4.68
CA ALA A 76 3.31 3.62 5.36
C ALA A 76 2.86 2.17 5.52
N ALA A 77 3.82 1.24 5.38
CA ALA A 77 3.53 -0.18 5.55
C ALA A 77 4.71 -0.96 6.16
N SER A 78 4.35 -1.97 6.95
CA SER A 78 5.28 -2.97 7.46
C SER A 78 5.55 -4.03 6.41
N ILE A 79 6.80 -4.22 5.99
CA ILE A 79 7.14 -5.12 4.88
C ILE A 79 7.45 -6.54 5.34
N TYR A 80 6.93 -7.53 4.60
CA TYR A 80 7.24 -8.94 4.80
C TYR A 80 8.54 -9.32 4.09
N ALA A 81 9.11 -10.47 4.45
CA ALA A 81 10.15 -11.07 3.63
C ALA A 81 9.56 -11.42 2.25
N PRO A 82 10.18 -10.99 1.14
CA PRO A 82 9.67 -11.33 -0.18
C PRO A 82 9.76 -12.84 -0.42
N PRO A 83 8.82 -13.44 -1.17
CA PRO A 83 8.85 -14.87 -1.44
C PRO A 83 10.03 -15.22 -2.37
N LYS A 84 10.71 -16.32 -2.05
CA LYS A 84 11.91 -16.76 -2.79
C LYS A 84 11.64 -17.10 -4.26
N SER A 85 10.41 -17.49 -4.57
CA SER A 85 9.97 -17.87 -5.92
C SER A 85 9.47 -16.70 -6.76
N PHE A 86 9.36 -15.49 -6.19
CA PHE A 86 8.88 -14.34 -6.96
C PHE A 86 9.87 -13.99 -8.07
N ASN A 87 9.37 -13.99 -9.30
CA ASN A 87 10.13 -13.56 -10.46
C ASN A 87 9.30 -12.56 -11.26
N PRO A 88 9.76 -11.31 -11.44
CA PRO A 88 9.13 -10.34 -12.32
C PRO A 88 8.91 -10.92 -13.72
N LYS A 89 7.68 -10.82 -14.23
CA LYS A 89 7.33 -11.32 -15.57
C LYS A 89 7.78 -10.41 -16.70
N ASP A 90 8.00 -9.13 -16.39
CA ASP A 90 8.40 -8.08 -17.32
C ASP A 90 9.08 -6.93 -16.56
N ASN A 91 9.58 -5.94 -17.31
CA ASN A 91 10.32 -4.80 -16.76
C ASN A 91 9.42 -3.67 -16.22
N ARG A 92 8.12 -3.90 -16.05
CA ARG A 92 7.20 -2.88 -15.52
C ARG A 92 7.10 -3.00 -14.01
N VAL A 93 7.13 -1.87 -13.30
CA VAL A 93 6.81 -1.81 -11.87
C VAL A 93 5.30 -1.98 -11.71
N LYS A 94 4.89 -2.96 -10.90
CA LYS A 94 3.47 -3.31 -10.71
C LYS A 94 3.12 -3.22 -9.24
N ILE A 95 2.23 -2.31 -8.88
CA ILE A 95 1.82 -2.09 -7.49
C ILE A 95 0.34 -2.43 -7.37
N ALA A 96 0.00 -3.27 -6.38
CA ALA A 96 -1.37 -3.65 -6.08
C ALA A 96 -1.78 -3.15 -4.70
N PHE A 97 -3.05 -2.75 -4.56
CA PHE A 97 -3.62 -2.25 -3.30
C PHE A 97 -4.92 -2.98 -2.99
N ASP A 98 -5.17 -3.29 -1.72
CA ASP A 98 -6.54 -3.47 -1.26
C ASP A 98 -7.29 -2.12 -1.31
N ALA A 99 -8.62 -2.18 -1.30
CA ALA A 99 -9.46 -1.01 -1.34
C ALA A 99 -9.73 -0.45 0.06
N ASP A 100 -10.41 -1.20 0.92
CA ASP A 100 -10.89 -0.68 2.20
C ASP A 100 -9.74 -0.64 3.21
N ALA A 101 -9.74 0.36 4.10
CA ALA A 101 -8.65 0.63 5.05
C ALA A 101 -7.24 0.88 4.47
N VAL A 102 -7.06 0.74 3.15
CA VAL A 102 -5.82 1.06 2.41
C VAL A 102 -6.03 2.28 1.53
N LEU A 103 -6.80 2.17 0.44
CA LEU A 103 -7.10 3.30 -0.46
C LEU A 103 -8.26 4.15 0.05
N PHE A 104 -9.24 3.50 0.67
CA PHE A 104 -10.42 4.12 1.26
C PHE A 104 -10.34 4.04 2.79
N SER A 105 -11.13 4.85 3.48
CA SER A 105 -11.22 4.75 4.93
C SER A 105 -11.78 3.40 5.37
N ASP A 106 -11.53 3.07 6.63
CA ASP A 106 -12.01 1.87 7.32
C ASP A 106 -13.52 1.91 7.66
N GLU A 107 -14.23 3.00 7.34
CA GLU A 107 -15.65 3.17 7.68
C GLU A 107 -16.55 2.10 7.06
N SER A 108 -16.22 1.67 5.84
CA SER A 108 -16.97 0.65 5.11
C SER A 108 -16.81 -0.73 5.76
N GLU A 109 -15.57 -1.07 6.12
CA GLU A 109 -15.27 -2.32 6.80
C GLU A 109 -15.87 -2.34 8.21
N HIS A 110 -15.73 -1.25 8.96
CA HIS A 110 -16.32 -1.10 10.28
C HIS A 110 -17.83 -1.36 10.23
N ARG A 111 -18.55 -0.72 9.29
CA ARG A 111 -19.99 -0.95 9.08
C ARG A 111 -20.28 -2.42 8.79
N TYR A 112 -19.54 -3.05 7.90
CA TYR A 112 -19.74 -4.46 7.58
C TYR A 112 -19.57 -5.36 8.82
N LYS A 113 -18.55 -5.11 9.64
CA LYS A 113 -18.26 -5.89 10.86
C LYS A 113 -19.27 -5.65 11.99
N THR A 114 -19.88 -4.47 12.08
CA THR A 114 -20.80 -4.11 13.18
C THR A 114 -22.28 -4.23 12.83
N GLU A 115 -22.67 -3.90 11.60
CA GLU A 115 -24.06 -3.84 11.14
C GLU A 115 -24.42 -4.97 10.16
N GLY A 116 -23.42 -5.72 9.68
CA GLY A 116 -23.63 -6.84 8.76
C GLY A 116 -23.74 -6.45 7.30
N ILE A 117 -23.90 -7.46 6.43
CA ILE A 117 -23.81 -7.29 4.98
C ILE A 117 -24.98 -6.50 4.39
N ASP A 118 -26.21 -6.66 4.90
CA ASP A 118 -27.39 -5.99 4.35
C ASP A 118 -27.33 -4.47 4.56
N ALA A 119 -26.92 -4.04 5.76
CA ALA A 119 -26.72 -2.63 6.08
C ALA A 119 -25.60 -2.01 5.24
N PHE A 120 -24.50 -2.75 5.05
CA PHE A 120 -23.41 -2.35 4.16
C PHE A 120 -23.89 -2.16 2.72
N LEU A 121 -24.58 -3.16 2.14
CA LEU A 121 -25.06 -3.09 0.75
C LEU A 121 -26.08 -1.96 0.54
N LYS A 122 -26.97 -1.75 1.50
CA LYS A 122 -27.91 -0.63 1.47
C LYS A 122 -27.18 0.71 1.47
N HIS A 123 -26.21 0.89 2.38
CA HIS A 123 -25.41 2.10 2.47
C HIS A 123 -24.62 2.38 1.18
N GLU A 124 -23.99 1.36 0.60
CA GLU A 124 -23.23 1.46 -0.64
C GLU A 124 -24.11 1.88 -1.81
N LYS A 125 -25.33 1.33 -1.89
CA LYS A 125 -26.31 1.70 -2.94
C LYS A 125 -26.81 3.13 -2.79
N GLU A 126 -27.15 3.55 -1.57
CA GLU A 126 -27.63 4.91 -1.28
C GLU A 126 -26.53 5.98 -1.49
N ASN A 127 -25.26 5.59 -1.37
CA ASN A 127 -24.10 6.47 -1.47
C ASN A 127 -23.25 6.20 -2.72
N GLU A 128 -23.80 5.56 -3.75
CA GLU A 128 -23.04 5.16 -4.94
C GLU A 128 -22.35 6.35 -5.63
N ASP A 129 -23.00 7.52 -5.64
CA ASP A 129 -22.46 8.77 -6.20
C ASP A 129 -21.64 9.61 -5.21
N ASN A 130 -21.62 9.21 -3.94
CA ASN A 130 -20.85 9.85 -2.89
C ASN A 130 -19.48 9.16 -2.75
N PRO A 131 -18.37 9.82 -3.10
CA PRO A 131 -17.05 9.22 -3.04
C PRO A 131 -16.72 8.62 -1.68
N LEU A 132 -16.01 7.51 -1.68
CA LEU A 132 -15.41 6.96 -0.46
C LEU A 132 -14.39 7.96 0.09
N LYS A 133 -14.28 8.02 1.42
CA LYS A 133 -13.25 8.85 2.06
C LYS A 133 -11.88 8.25 1.80
N LYS A 134 -10.88 9.12 1.73
CA LYS A 134 -9.48 8.74 1.51
C LYS A 134 -8.95 7.90 2.67
N GLY A 135 -8.34 6.78 2.35
CA GLY A 135 -7.54 5.97 3.27
C GLY A 135 -6.07 6.38 3.28
N PRO A 136 -5.22 5.67 4.04
CA PRO A 136 -3.81 6.01 4.21
C PRO A 136 -2.98 6.02 2.93
N PHE A 137 -3.35 5.23 1.91
CA PHE A 137 -2.63 5.13 0.64
C PHE A 137 -3.27 5.92 -0.52
N ALA A 138 -4.37 6.65 -0.27
CA ALA A 138 -5.09 7.38 -1.31
C ALA A 138 -4.22 8.43 -2.01
N GLU A 139 -3.47 9.23 -1.24
CA GLU A 139 -2.60 10.27 -1.80
C GLU A 139 -1.45 9.68 -2.62
N LEU A 140 -0.89 8.55 -2.17
CA LEU A 140 0.13 7.83 -2.93
C LEU A 140 -0.43 7.33 -4.27
N LEU A 141 -1.64 6.73 -4.27
CA LEU A 141 -2.27 6.28 -5.51
C LEU A 141 -2.49 7.44 -6.50
N ILE A 142 -2.95 8.60 -6.01
CA ILE A 142 -3.14 9.80 -6.83
C ILE A 142 -1.80 10.27 -7.41
N LYS A 143 -0.72 10.30 -6.61
CA LYS A 143 0.62 10.68 -7.08
C LYS A 143 1.16 9.69 -8.12
N LEU A 144 1.03 8.38 -7.86
CA LEU A 144 1.44 7.33 -8.80
C LEU A 144 0.68 7.41 -10.13
N SER A 145 -0.63 7.65 -10.09
CA SER A 145 -1.44 7.82 -11.30
C SER A 145 -1.00 9.05 -12.11
N ARG A 146 -0.70 10.17 -11.45
CA ARG A 146 -0.11 11.34 -12.12
C ARG A 146 1.26 11.03 -12.72
N ILE A 147 2.09 10.24 -12.05
CA ILE A 147 3.38 9.79 -12.60
C ILE A 147 3.15 9.01 -13.91
N GLN A 148 2.16 8.10 -13.96
CA GLN A 148 1.82 7.37 -15.19
C GLN A 148 1.52 8.33 -16.37
N GLU A 149 0.81 9.43 -16.12
CA GLU A 149 0.48 10.44 -17.15
C GLU A 149 1.69 11.24 -17.67
N HIS A 150 2.75 11.37 -16.88
CA HIS A 150 3.94 12.16 -17.23
C HIS A 150 5.04 11.32 -17.90
N LEU A 151 4.86 10.00 -17.96
CA LEU A 151 5.79 9.11 -18.63
C LEU A 151 5.66 9.26 -20.15
N PRO A 152 6.75 9.06 -20.91
CA PRO A 152 6.79 9.35 -22.35
C PRO A 152 5.96 8.37 -23.20
N THR A 153 5.48 7.29 -22.61
CA THR A 153 4.61 6.30 -23.25
C THR A 153 3.14 6.65 -23.02
N THR A 154 2.23 6.13 -23.86
CA THR A 154 0.81 6.22 -23.54
C THR A 154 0.54 5.52 -22.21
N ILE A 155 -0.52 5.92 -21.50
CA ILE A 155 -0.79 5.40 -20.14
C ILE A 155 -0.92 3.87 -20.12
N GLU A 156 -1.41 3.26 -21.21
CA GLU A 156 -1.53 1.81 -21.38
C GLU A 156 -0.19 1.09 -21.53
N LEU A 157 0.85 1.83 -21.96
CA LEU A 157 2.23 1.36 -22.13
C LEU A 157 3.15 1.93 -21.04
N SER A 158 2.58 2.45 -19.95
CA SER A 158 3.34 2.97 -18.82
C SER A 158 4.21 1.86 -18.20
N PRO A 159 5.49 2.13 -17.86
CA PRO A 159 6.32 1.21 -17.11
C PRO A 159 5.87 1.06 -15.65
N LEU A 160 4.93 1.88 -15.17
CA LEU A 160 4.25 1.74 -13.90
C LEU A 160 2.82 1.26 -14.15
N ARG A 161 2.41 0.15 -13.50
CA ARG A 161 1.03 -0.35 -13.51
C ARG A 161 0.44 -0.40 -12.11
N LEU A 162 -0.80 0.03 -11.99
CA LEU A 162 -1.52 0.12 -10.73
C LEU A 162 -2.74 -0.80 -10.75
N SER A 163 -2.88 -1.64 -9.74
CA SER A 163 -4.03 -2.55 -9.60
C SER A 163 -4.72 -2.39 -8.26
N ILE A 164 -6.03 -2.58 -8.25
CA ILE A 164 -6.82 -2.72 -7.02
C ILE A 164 -7.32 -4.15 -6.92
N VAL A 165 -7.10 -4.82 -5.79
CA VAL A 165 -7.55 -6.20 -5.54
C VAL A 165 -8.36 -6.21 -4.24
N THR A 166 -9.68 -6.20 -4.37
CA THR A 166 -10.60 -5.98 -3.24
C THR A 166 -11.57 -7.13 -3.03
N ALA A 167 -11.94 -7.38 -1.76
CA ALA A 167 -12.99 -8.33 -1.41
C ALA A 167 -14.40 -7.85 -1.82
N ARG A 168 -14.58 -6.56 -2.11
CA ARG A 168 -15.85 -6.00 -2.59
C ARG A 168 -16.33 -6.74 -3.84
N SER A 169 -17.65 -6.81 -4.00
CA SER A 169 -18.32 -7.39 -5.16
C SER A 169 -19.57 -6.59 -5.52
N ALA A 170 -20.26 -6.98 -6.60
CA ALA A 170 -21.55 -6.40 -6.94
C ALA A 170 -22.54 -6.51 -5.77
N PRO A 171 -23.32 -5.46 -5.45
CA PRO A 171 -23.47 -4.16 -6.16
C PRO A 171 -22.48 -3.05 -5.74
N SER A 172 -21.61 -3.26 -4.75
CA SER A 172 -20.74 -2.19 -4.17
C SER A 172 -19.59 -1.70 -5.06
N HIS A 173 -19.32 -2.37 -6.19
CA HIS A 173 -18.20 -2.04 -7.08
C HIS A 173 -18.31 -0.65 -7.75
N MET A 174 -19.53 -0.15 -7.98
CA MET A 174 -19.72 1.08 -8.76
C MET A 174 -19.21 2.31 -8.00
N ARG A 175 -19.39 2.34 -6.68
CA ARG A 175 -18.90 3.42 -5.81
C ARG A 175 -17.38 3.54 -5.84
N VAL A 176 -16.66 2.41 -5.91
CA VAL A 176 -15.19 2.37 -6.07
C VAL A 176 -14.79 3.06 -7.38
N ILE A 177 -15.40 2.65 -8.50
CA ILE A 177 -15.10 3.20 -9.83
C ILE A 177 -15.41 4.70 -9.89
N LYS A 178 -16.57 5.13 -9.38
CA LYS A 178 -16.97 6.55 -9.32
C LYS A 178 -16.03 7.37 -8.44
N THR A 179 -15.55 6.81 -7.32
CA THR A 179 -14.57 7.46 -6.44
C THR A 179 -13.25 7.71 -7.17
N LEU A 180 -12.67 6.69 -7.81
CA LEU A 180 -11.42 6.81 -8.57
C LEU A 180 -11.54 7.84 -9.69
N ARG A 181 -12.65 7.82 -10.42
CA ARG A 181 -12.94 8.82 -11.46
C ARG A 181 -12.98 10.23 -10.90
N LYS A 182 -13.62 10.45 -9.75
CA LYS A 182 -13.69 11.78 -9.12
C LYS A 182 -12.34 12.24 -8.58
N TRP A 183 -11.47 11.32 -8.19
CA TRP A 183 -10.09 11.63 -7.82
C TRP A 183 -9.19 11.88 -9.04
N GLY A 184 -9.67 11.63 -10.26
CA GLY A 184 -8.86 11.72 -11.47
C GLY A 184 -7.77 10.66 -11.51
N VAL A 185 -8.04 9.48 -10.93
CA VAL A 185 -7.09 8.37 -10.84
C VAL A 185 -7.40 7.35 -11.92
N TYR A 186 -6.39 7.06 -12.73
CA TYR A 186 -6.36 5.90 -13.60
C TYR A 186 -5.71 4.71 -12.86
N VAL A 187 -6.36 3.55 -12.95
CA VAL A 187 -5.79 2.26 -12.54
C VAL A 187 -5.90 1.31 -13.71
N ASP A 188 -4.86 0.51 -13.92
CA ASP A 188 -4.81 -0.43 -15.04
C ASP A 188 -5.84 -1.55 -14.88
N GLU A 189 -5.97 -2.08 -13.66
CA GLU A 189 -6.74 -3.29 -13.38
C GLU A 189 -7.46 -3.15 -12.02
N VAL A 190 -8.71 -3.62 -11.96
CA VAL A 190 -9.48 -3.72 -10.71
C VAL A 190 -10.11 -5.10 -10.63
N TYR A 191 -9.84 -5.81 -9.55
CA TYR A 191 -10.31 -7.16 -9.31
C TYR A 191 -11.27 -7.18 -8.11
N PHE A 192 -12.54 -7.43 -8.38
CA PHE A 192 -13.60 -7.60 -7.38
C PHE A 192 -13.74 -9.09 -7.03
N MET A 193 -13.13 -9.49 -5.93
CA MET A 193 -12.88 -10.90 -5.60
C MET A 193 -14.10 -11.61 -5.01
N GLY A 194 -15.04 -10.89 -4.40
CA GLY A 194 -16.28 -11.47 -3.85
C GLY A 194 -16.06 -12.65 -2.89
N GLY A 195 -15.01 -12.59 -2.08
CA GLY A 195 -14.64 -13.65 -1.12
C GLY A 195 -13.65 -14.69 -1.64
N LEU A 196 -13.24 -14.63 -2.91
CA LEU A 196 -12.12 -15.43 -3.41
C LEU A 196 -10.78 -14.93 -2.84
N SER A 197 -9.83 -15.85 -2.68
CA SER A 197 -8.47 -15.51 -2.27
C SER A 197 -7.77 -14.65 -3.33
N LYS A 198 -7.00 -13.65 -2.86
CA LYS A 198 -6.30 -12.67 -3.69
C LYS A 198 -5.00 -13.20 -4.30
N ASP A 199 -4.42 -14.24 -3.72
CA ASP A 199 -3.11 -14.83 -4.08
C ASP A 199 -2.97 -15.14 -5.57
N LYS A 200 -3.91 -15.89 -6.16
CA LYS A 200 -3.84 -16.30 -7.57
C LYS A 200 -3.90 -15.11 -8.53
N VAL A 201 -4.70 -14.10 -8.20
CA VAL A 201 -4.82 -12.88 -9.03
C VAL A 201 -3.55 -12.04 -8.91
N LEU A 202 -3.01 -11.90 -7.70
CA LEU A 202 -1.76 -11.17 -7.47
C LEU A 202 -0.56 -11.85 -8.16
N GLU A 203 -0.49 -13.18 -8.13
CA GLU A 203 0.50 -13.97 -8.84
C GLU A 203 0.34 -13.86 -10.36
N ALA A 204 -0.90 -13.87 -10.86
CA ALA A 204 -1.20 -13.66 -12.28
C ALA A 204 -0.75 -12.26 -12.74
N PHE A 205 -1.10 -11.22 -11.99
CA PHE A 205 -0.68 -9.84 -12.23
C PHE A 205 0.84 -9.68 -12.15
N GLY A 206 1.48 -10.40 -11.22
CA GLY A 206 2.90 -10.31 -10.93
C GLY A 206 3.24 -9.03 -10.15
N ALA A 207 2.47 -8.75 -9.08
CA ALA A 207 2.68 -7.57 -8.25
C ALA A 207 4.10 -7.55 -7.67
N HIS A 208 4.81 -6.45 -7.85
CA HIS A 208 6.09 -6.20 -7.19
C HIS A 208 5.91 -5.86 -5.72
N ILE A 209 4.75 -5.34 -5.34
CA ILE A 209 4.30 -5.23 -3.97
C ILE A 209 2.78 -5.16 -3.91
N PHE A 210 2.19 -5.83 -2.91
CA PHE A 210 0.77 -5.73 -2.57
C PHE A 210 0.58 -5.13 -1.16
N PHE A 211 -0.31 -4.15 -1.04
CA PHE A 211 -0.66 -3.54 0.24
C PHE A 211 -2.06 -3.96 0.71
N ASP A 212 -2.15 -4.51 1.91
CA ASP A 212 -3.39 -4.93 2.56
C ASP A 212 -3.31 -4.56 4.04
N ASP A 213 -4.44 -4.31 4.68
CA ASP A 213 -4.52 -4.07 6.12
C ASP A 213 -4.62 -5.37 6.92
N GLN A 214 -5.19 -6.43 6.33
CA GLN A 214 -5.55 -7.65 7.04
C GLN A 214 -4.43 -8.70 7.02
N GLU A 215 -3.97 -9.08 8.22
CA GLU A 215 -2.95 -10.12 8.41
C GLU A 215 -3.33 -11.45 7.70
N ALA A 216 -4.60 -11.84 7.79
CA ALA A 216 -5.08 -13.10 7.20
C ALA A 216 -4.93 -13.15 5.68
N HIS A 217 -5.09 -12.02 4.98
CA HIS A 217 -4.81 -11.95 3.53
C HIS A 217 -3.31 -12.03 3.27
N LEU A 218 -2.51 -11.37 4.11
CA LEU A 218 -1.06 -11.28 3.95
C LEU A 218 -0.34 -12.60 4.23
N GLU A 219 -0.85 -13.45 5.14
CA GLU A 219 -0.30 -14.80 5.39
C GLU A 219 -0.27 -15.69 4.14
N VAL A 220 -1.21 -15.49 3.22
CA VAL A 220 -1.29 -16.24 1.95
C VAL A 220 -0.57 -15.49 0.84
N THR A 221 -0.85 -14.20 0.67
CA THR A 221 -0.32 -13.41 -0.47
C THR A 221 1.19 -13.19 -0.38
N SER A 222 1.76 -13.02 0.83
CA SER A 222 3.22 -12.87 1.03
C SER A 222 4.05 -14.09 0.61
N LYS A 223 3.40 -15.25 0.42
CA LYS A 223 4.05 -16.47 -0.09
C LYS A 223 4.23 -16.47 -1.61
N VAL A 224 3.50 -15.61 -2.33
CA VAL A 224 3.50 -15.57 -3.80
C VAL A 224 3.98 -14.24 -4.37
N VAL A 225 3.73 -13.13 -3.69
CA VAL A 225 4.21 -11.78 -4.06
C VAL A 225 4.80 -11.06 -2.85
N PRO A 226 5.72 -10.09 -3.01
CA PRO A 226 6.09 -9.21 -1.91
C PRO A 226 4.85 -8.45 -1.41
N SER A 227 4.74 -8.31 -0.09
CA SER A 227 3.59 -7.65 0.53
C SER A 227 3.99 -6.71 1.65
N GLY A 228 3.15 -5.70 1.89
CA GLY A 228 3.26 -4.76 2.99
C GLY A 228 1.92 -4.64 3.75
N LYS A 229 1.98 -4.74 5.08
CA LYS A 229 0.82 -4.51 5.95
C LYS A 229 0.63 -3.03 6.19
N VAL A 230 -0.58 -2.55 5.95
CA VAL A 230 -1.01 -1.19 6.30
C VAL A 230 -1.70 -1.23 7.66
N PRO A 231 -1.10 -0.71 8.75
CA PRO A 231 -1.78 -0.72 10.02
C PRO A 231 -2.93 0.29 10.02
N TYR A 232 -3.99 -0.01 10.77
CA TYR A 232 -5.00 0.99 11.08
C TYR A 232 -4.38 2.12 11.89
N ASN A 233 -4.94 3.32 11.76
CA ASN A 233 -4.62 4.41 12.67
C ASN A 233 -4.93 3.99 14.11
N SER A 234 -4.09 4.35 15.09
CA SER A 234 -4.26 3.96 16.49
C SER A 234 -5.62 4.36 17.08
N SER A 235 -6.24 5.43 16.57
CA SER A 235 -7.57 5.87 17.01
C SER A 235 -8.72 5.16 16.29
N SER A 236 -8.44 4.27 15.34
CA SER A 236 -9.47 3.54 14.58
C SER A 236 -10.23 2.57 15.48
N PRO A 237 -11.58 2.51 15.36
CA PRO A 237 -12.38 1.49 16.05
C PRO A 237 -12.06 0.06 15.57
N MET A 238 -11.46 -0.12 14.39
CA MET A 238 -11.09 -1.43 13.86
C MET A 238 -10.07 -2.16 14.75
N ASN A 239 -9.18 -1.44 15.42
CA ASN A 239 -8.22 -2.02 16.37
C ASN A 239 -8.89 -2.82 17.49
N ALA A 240 -10.07 -2.38 17.95
CA ALA A 240 -10.82 -3.10 18.99
C ALA A 240 -11.52 -4.34 18.44
N ILE A 241 -11.95 -4.30 17.17
CA ILE A 241 -12.60 -5.41 16.47
C ILE A 241 -11.57 -6.51 16.18
N GLU A 242 -10.39 -6.16 15.64
CA GLU A 242 -9.31 -7.12 15.37
C GLU A 242 -8.85 -7.86 16.63
N LYS A 243 -8.72 -7.16 17.76
CA LYS A 243 -8.33 -7.76 19.04
C LYS A 243 -9.34 -8.79 19.53
N LYS A 244 -10.62 -8.63 19.20
CA LYS A 244 -11.68 -9.59 19.55
C LYS A 244 -11.73 -10.79 18.60
N SER A 245 -11.30 -10.62 17.35
CA SER A 245 -11.29 -11.71 16.35
C SER A 245 -10.04 -12.59 16.42
N LYS A 246 -8.95 -12.15 17.06
CA LYS A 246 -7.80 -13.02 17.35
C LYS A 246 -8.20 -14.09 18.38
N PRO A 247 -8.09 -15.40 18.09
CA PRO A 247 -8.31 -16.42 19.10
C PRO A 247 -7.34 -16.18 20.27
N LYS A 248 -7.83 -16.30 21.52
CA LYS A 248 -6.96 -16.31 22.69
C LYS A 248 -5.91 -17.38 22.46
N GLN A 249 -4.65 -17.00 22.29
CA GLN A 249 -3.54 -17.94 22.38
C GLN A 249 -3.57 -18.49 23.81
N SER A 250 -4.02 -19.74 23.94
CA SER A 250 -3.99 -20.55 25.15
C SER A 250 -2.67 -21.27 25.25
#